data_AF-F2KT17-F1
#
_entry.id   AF-F2KT17-F1
#
_cell.length_a   1.000
_cell.length_b   1.000
_cell.length_c   1.000
_cell.angle_alpha   90.00
_cell.angle_beta   90.00
_cell.angle_gamma   90.00
#
_symmetry.space_group_name_H-M   'P 1'
#
loop_
_entity.id
_entity.type
_entity.pdbx_description
1 polymer ?
#
loop_
_entity_poly.entity_id
_entity_poly.type
_entity_poly.pdbx_seq_one_letter_code
_entity_poly.pdbx_strand_id
1 'polypeptide(L)'
;MLDAASFLLVTSSLVAVVISEKAAEKIVPIVFKRHMEELEQEERQLAEYYDAVTLAIIMNDKEAYDGLQAEMNEIYSRIFFRKIAINSSVFFIILSPYMLFAKYVFGGSSLPPITTVFAVAIFYFAAKFAYSIVTGLWNMRKAEVQ
;
A
#
# COMPACT_ATOMS: atom_id res chain seq x y z
N MET A 1 10.90 31.80 -3.92
CA MET A 1 10.56 31.68 -2.48
C MET A 1 9.18 31.07 -2.40
N LEU A 2 9.01 29.94 -1.71
CA LEU A 2 7.65 29.48 -1.38
C LEU A 2 7.04 30.50 -0.42
N ASP A 3 5.82 30.93 -0.71
CA ASP A 3 5.03 31.74 0.22
C ASP A 3 4.63 30.91 1.44
N ALA A 4 4.41 31.57 2.58
CA ALA A 4 4.08 30.91 3.84
C ALA A 4 2.81 30.02 3.73
N ALA A 5 1.85 30.41 2.88
CA ALA A 5 0.65 29.62 2.64
C ALA A 5 0.96 28.30 1.90
N SER A 6 1.88 28.31 0.92
CA SER A 6 2.34 27.08 0.26
C SER A 6 3.11 26.15 1.21
N PHE A 7 3.91 26.68 2.14
CA PHE A 7 4.57 25.85 3.16
C PHE A 7 3.56 25.20 4.13
N LEU A 8 2.55 25.97 4.58
CA LEU A 8 1.46 25.46 5.41
C LEU A 8 0.60 24.42 4.68
N LEU A 9 0.36 24.62 3.39
CA LEU A 9 -0.33 23.66 2.54
C LEU A 9 0.43 22.33 2.49
N VAL A 10 1.74 22.34 2.20
CA VAL A 10 2.53 21.10 2.12
C VAL A 10 2.58 20.37 3.46
N THR A 11 2.83 21.08 4.55
CA THR A 11 2.91 20.47 5.90
C THR A 11 1.56 19.91 6.36
N SER A 12 0.47 20.67 6.19
CA SER A 12 -0.88 20.17 6.50
C SER A 12 -1.29 19.01 5.59
N SER A 13 -0.87 19.01 4.33
CA SER A 13 -1.14 17.92 3.39
C SER A 13 -0.47 16.63 3.84
N LEU A 14 0.78 16.71 4.32
CA LEU A 14 1.50 15.54 4.81
C LEU A 14 0.81 14.94 6.04
N VAL A 15 0.37 15.79 6.98
CA VAL A 15 -0.42 15.35 8.14
C VAL A 15 -1.74 14.71 7.70
N ALA A 16 -2.47 15.34 6.77
CA ALA A 16 -3.74 14.84 6.27
C ALA A 16 -3.61 13.50 5.53
N VAL A 17 -2.53 13.30 4.77
CA VAL A 17 -2.22 12.02 4.11
C VAL A 17 -1.98 10.93 5.15
N VAL A 18 -1.14 11.18 6.16
CA VAL A 18 -0.84 10.17 7.21
C VAL A 18 -2.10 9.82 8.02
N ILE A 19 -2.94 10.81 8.34
CA ILE A 19 -4.20 10.57 9.06
C ILE A 19 -5.17 9.78 8.19
N SER A 20 -5.33 10.17 6.92
CA SER A 20 -6.22 9.48 5.97
C SER A 20 -5.80 8.03 5.76
N GLU A 21 -4.50 7.76 5.69
CA GLU A 21 -3.99 6.39 5.58
C GLU A 21 -4.35 5.56 6.82
N LYS A 22 -4.03 6.04 8.03
CA LYS A 22 -4.37 5.33 9.27
C LYS A 22 -5.87 5.15 9.47
N ALA A 23 -6.67 6.11 9.01
CA ALA A 23 -8.11 6.01 9.03
C ALA A 23 -8.60 4.94 8.04
N ALA A 24 -8.07 4.91 6.81
CA ALA A 24 -8.38 3.90 5.83
C ALA A 24 -8.04 2.49 6.33
N GLU A 25 -6.84 2.28 6.89
CA GLU A 25 -6.41 1.00 7.46
C GLU A 25 -7.37 0.50 8.57
N LYS A 26 -7.98 1.40 9.35
CA LYS A 26 -8.96 1.04 10.39
C LYS A 26 -10.37 0.85 9.86
N ILE A 27 -10.78 1.62 8.86
CA ILE A 27 -12.15 1.62 8.32
C ILE A 27 -12.37 0.46 7.37
N VAL A 28 -11.35 0.11 6.57
CA VAL A 28 -11.42 -1.00 5.60
C VAL A 28 -11.88 -2.31 6.22
N PRO A 29 -11.31 -2.82 7.34
CA PRO A 29 -11.78 -4.07 7.92
C PRO A 29 -13.19 -4.01 8.49
N ILE A 30 -13.69 -2.82 8.84
CA ILE A 30 -15.04 -2.63 9.37
C ILE A 30 -16.07 -2.61 8.22
N VAL A 31 -15.79 -1.85 7.16
CA VAL A 31 -16.72 -1.63 6.05
C VAL A 31 -16.70 -2.81 5.06
N PHE A 32 -15.52 -3.37 4.80
CA PHE A 32 -15.30 -4.44 3.83
C PHE A 32 -15.06 -5.80 4.50
N LYS A 33 -15.70 -6.05 5.65
CA LYS A 33 -15.48 -7.26 6.47
C LYS A 33 -15.51 -8.56 5.63
N ARG A 34 -16.54 -8.76 4.81
CA ARG A 34 -16.69 -9.95 3.96
C ARG A 34 -15.54 -10.09 2.95
N HIS A 35 -15.09 -8.98 2.35
CA HIS A 35 -13.94 -9.03 1.43
C HIS A 35 -12.62 -9.31 2.16
N MET A 36 -12.49 -8.86 3.41
CA MET A 36 -11.34 -9.19 4.24
C MET A 36 -11.35 -10.67 4.65
N GLU A 37 -12.53 -11.25 4.92
CA GLU A 37 -12.67 -12.69 5.17
C GLU A 37 -12.29 -13.52 3.93
N GLU A 38 -12.72 -13.11 2.73
CA GLU A 38 -12.30 -13.75 1.47
C GLU A 38 -10.78 -13.61 1.24
N LEU A 39 -10.22 -12.43 1.49
CA LEU A 39 -8.77 -12.19 1.41
C LEU A 39 -8.00 -13.06 2.40
N GLU A 40 -8.50 -13.24 3.63
CA GLU A 40 -7.84 -14.08 4.63
C GLU A 40 -7.83 -15.57 4.20
N GLN A 41 -8.87 -16.03 3.51
CA GLN A 41 -8.90 -17.37 2.92
C GLN A 41 -7.87 -17.51 1.80
N GLU A 42 -7.78 -16.53 0.91
CA GLU A 42 -6.76 -16.51 -0.16
C GLU A 42 -5.34 -16.45 0.42
N GLU A 43 -5.11 -15.71 1.51
CA GLU A 43 -3.82 -15.65 2.20
C GLU A 43 -3.43 -16.99 2.86
N ARG A 44 -4.41 -17.73 3.39
CA ARG A 44 -4.16 -19.09 3.90
C ARG A 44 -3.78 -20.04 2.77
N GLN A 45 -4.47 -19.98 1.63
CA GLN A 45 -4.10 -20.76 0.45
C GLN A 45 -2.70 -20.40 -0.02
N LEU A 46 -2.35 -19.12 -0.07
CA LEU A 46 -1.01 -18.67 -0.43
C LEU A 46 0.06 -19.26 0.51
N ALA A 47 -0.21 -19.32 1.82
CA ALA A 47 0.70 -19.94 2.79
C ALA A 47 0.88 -21.46 2.53
N GLU A 48 -0.20 -22.17 2.19
CA GLU A 48 -0.12 -23.59 1.80
C GLU A 48 0.72 -23.78 0.52
N TYR A 49 0.61 -22.87 -0.45
CA TYR A 49 1.45 -22.88 -1.65
C TYR A 49 2.93 -22.62 -1.32
N TYR A 50 3.24 -21.72 -0.38
CA TYR A 50 4.61 -21.51 0.08
C TYR A 50 5.24 -22.78 0.66
N ASP A 51 4.47 -23.51 1.48
CA ASP A 51 4.92 -24.79 2.04
C ASP A 51 5.12 -25.83 0.94
N ALA A 52 4.20 -25.91 -0.04
CA ALA A 52 4.30 -26.83 -1.17
C ALA A 52 5.50 -26.53 -2.08
N VAL A 53 5.76 -25.26 -2.39
CA VAL A 53 6.95 -24.82 -3.15
C VAL A 53 8.22 -25.21 -2.40
N THR A 54 8.25 -25.02 -1.09
CA THR A 54 9.39 -25.40 -0.24
C THR A 54 9.64 -26.91 -0.29
N LEU A 55 8.58 -27.72 -0.23
CA LEU A 55 8.68 -29.18 -0.38
C LEU A 55 9.18 -29.59 -1.77
N ALA A 56 8.71 -28.94 -2.84
CA ALA A 56 9.19 -29.20 -4.21
C ALA A 56 10.69 -28.91 -4.35
N ILE A 57 11.20 -27.83 -3.73
CA ILE A 57 12.63 -27.53 -3.66
C ILE A 57 13.39 -28.64 -2.93
N ILE A 58 12.90 -29.07 -1.76
CA ILE A 58 13.55 -30.13 -0.96
C ILE A 58 13.58 -31.45 -1.74
N MET A 59 12.53 -31.76 -2.49
CA MET A 59 12.43 -32.95 -3.34
C MET A 59 13.21 -32.83 -4.66
N ASN A 60 13.79 -31.65 -4.95
CA ASN A 60 14.49 -31.33 -6.19
C ASN A 60 13.60 -31.57 -7.44
N ASP A 61 12.29 -31.41 -7.28
CA ASP A 61 11.30 -31.54 -8.35
C ASP A 61 11.07 -30.17 -8.99
N LYS A 62 11.82 -29.92 -10.06
CA LYS A 62 11.79 -28.64 -10.76
C LYS A 62 10.47 -28.38 -11.48
N GLU A 63 9.82 -29.42 -11.99
CA GLU A 63 8.55 -29.27 -12.72
C GLU A 63 7.42 -28.89 -11.75
N ALA A 64 7.37 -29.55 -10.59
CA ALA A 64 6.47 -29.18 -9.51
C ALA A 64 6.75 -27.77 -8.98
N TYR A 65 8.02 -27.40 -8.82
CA TYR A 65 8.42 -26.06 -8.38
C TYR A 65 7.95 -24.97 -9.35
N ASP A 66 8.23 -25.10 -10.65
CA ASP A 66 7.87 -24.09 -11.64
C ASP A 66 6.34 -23.93 -11.73
N GLY A 67 5.59 -25.05 -11.65
CA GLY A 67 4.13 -25.04 -11.62
C GLY A 67 3.55 -24.36 -10.37
N LEU A 68 4.02 -24.75 -9.18
CA LEU A 68 3.56 -24.19 -7.91
C LEU A 68 3.95 -22.72 -7.75
N GLN A 69 5.13 -22.32 -8.24
CA GLN A 69 5.58 -20.93 -8.22
C GLN A 69 4.70 -20.03 -9.09
N ALA A 70 4.26 -20.51 -10.26
CA ALA A 70 3.36 -19.77 -11.14
C ALA A 70 1.99 -19.52 -10.48
N GLU A 71 1.38 -20.57 -9.91
CA GLU A 71 0.11 -20.50 -9.18
C GLU A 71 0.22 -19.58 -7.96
N MET A 72 1.29 -19.72 -7.17
CA MET A 72 1.57 -18.87 -6.02
C MET A 72 1.68 -17.39 -6.42
N ASN A 73 2.35 -17.08 -7.53
CA ASN A 73 2.50 -15.72 -8.01
C ASN A 73 1.17 -15.12 -8.50
N GLU A 74 0.30 -15.93 -9.13
CA GLU A 74 -1.04 -15.48 -9.52
C GLU A 74 -1.90 -15.12 -8.31
N ILE A 75 -1.94 -15.99 -7.31
CA ILE A 75 -2.69 -15.77 -6.06
C ILE A 75 -2.14 -14.53 -5.34
N TYR A 76 -0.82 -14.43 -5.21
CA TYR A 76 -0.16 -13.26 -4.59
C TYR A 76 -0.53 -11.96 -5.31
N SER A 77 -0.41 -11.94 -6.63
CA SER A 77 -0.76 -10.78 -7.46
C SER A 77 -2.21 -10.34 -7.23
N ARG A 78 -3.14 -11.30 -7.25
CA ARG A 78 -4.57 -11.05 -6.99
C ARG A 78 -4.81 -10.43 -5.61
N ILE A 79 -4.24 -11.00 -4.56
CA ILE A 79 -4.34 -10.49 -3.18
C ILE A 79 -3.76 -9.08 -3.09
N PHE A 80 -2.57 -8.88 -3.65
CA PHE A 80 -1.85 -7.60 -3.63
C PHE A 80 -2.66 -6.49 -4.31
N PHE A 81 -3.12 -6.71 -5.54
CA PHE A 81 -3.91 -5.72 -6.26
C PHE A 81 -5.25 -5.44 -5.58
N ARG A 82 -5.90 -6.47 -5.01
CA ARG A 82 -7.16 -6.30 -4.28
C ARG A 82 -6.98 -5.47 -3.01
N LYS A 83 -5.94 -5.74 -2.22
CA LYS A 83 -5.59 -4.93 -1.03
C LYS A 83 -5.27 -3.49 -1.39
N ILE A 84 -4.46 -3.27 -2.44
CA ILE A 84 -4.12 -1.92 -2.90
C ILE A 84 -5.36 -1.17 -3.38
N ALA A 85 -6.20 -1.80 -4.20
CA ALA A 85 -7.40 -1.16 -4.73
C ALA A 85 -8.33 -0.72 -3.60
N ILE A 86 -8.67 -1.61 -2.67
CA ILE A 86 -9.59 -1.31 -1.57
C ILE A 86 -9.01 -0.22 -0.66
N ASN A 87 -7.76 -0.36 -0.20
CA ASN A 87 -7.14 0.61 0.70
C ASN A 87 -6.98 1.98 0.02
N SER A 88 -6.54 2.01 -1.23
CA SER A 88 -6.36 3.27 -1.97
C SER A 88 -7.69 3.96 -2.24
N SER A 89 -8.74 3.21 -2.58
CA SER A 89 -10.07 3.77 -2.78
C SER A 89 -10.61 4.41 -1.50
N VAL A 90 -10.54 3.71 -0.35
CA VAL A 90 -10.99 4.26 0.93
C VAL A 90 -10.13 5.46 1.34
N PHE A 91 -8.81 5.39 1.13
CA PHE A 91 -7.90 6.50 1.36
C PHE A 91 -8.31 7.76 0.59
N PHE A 92 -8.56 7.64 -0.72
CA PHE A 92 -8.97 8.80 -1.53
C PHE A 92 -10.34 9.34 -1.15
N ILE A 93 -11.28 8.46 -0.77
CA ILE A 93 -12.58 8.89 -0.26
C ILE A 93 -12.41 9.76 1.00
N ILE A 94 -11.56 9.34 1.93
CA ILE A 94 -11.27 10.07 3.18
C ILE A 94 -10.46 11.35 2.91
N LEU A 95 -9.56 11.33 1.95
CA LEU A 95 -8.73 12.50 1.60
C LEU A 95 -9.52 13.57 0.85
N SER A 96 -10.54 13.18 0.07
CA SER A 96 -11.30 14.08 -0.81
C SER A 96 -11.92 15.31 -0.11
N PRO A 97 -12.52 15.23 1.11
CA PRO A 97 -13.05 16.39 1.80
C PRO A 97 -11.93 17.35 2.21
N TYR A 98 -10.77 16.83 2.60
CA TYR A 98 -9.60 17.65 2.91
C TYR A 98 -9.10 18.39 1.66
N MET A 99 -9.11 17.77 0.48
CA MET A 99 -8.72 18.43 -0.77
C MET A 99 -9.63 19.59 -1.15
N LEU A 100 -10.95 19.43 -0.95
CA LEU A 100 -11.92 20.50 -1.15
C LEU A 100 -11.72 21.63 -0.14
N PHE A 101 -11.50 21.27 1.13
CA PHE A 101 -11.20 22.23 2.19
C PHE A 101 -9.91 23.01 1.90
N ALA A 102 -8.85 22.32 1.48
CA ALA A 102 -7.58 22.94 1.12
C ALA A 102 -7.73 23.91 -0.06
N LYS A 103 -8.55 23.57 -1.06
CA LYS A 103 -8.87 24.50 -2.16
C LYS A 103 -9.56 25.77 -1.66
N TYR A 104 -10.47 25.65 -0.70
CA TYR A 104 -11.20 26.80 -0.16
C TYR A 104 -10.30 27.70 0.70
N VAL A 105 -9.50 27.10 1.58
CA VAL A 105 -8.64 27.84 2.53
C VAL A 105 -7.39 28.39 1.88
N PHE A 106 -6.74 27.61 1.02
CA PHE A 106 -5.47 27.97 0.36
C PHE A 106 -5.66 28.35 -1.11
N GLY A 107 -6.89 28.71 -1.53
CA GLY A 107 -7.17 29.07 -2.93
C GLY A 107 -6.35 30.24 -3.49
N GLY A 108 -5.73 31.04 -2.64
CA GLY A 108 -4.81 32.12 -3.00
C GLY A 108 -3.32 31.77 -2.98
N SER A 109 -2.94 30.51 -2.72
CA SER A 109 -1.52 30.09 -2.74
C SER A 109 -0.95 30.03 -4.15
N SER A 110 0.37 30.17 -4.27
CA SER A 110 1.08 30.07 -5.56
C SER A 110 1.00 28.67 -6.17
N LEU A 111 0.84 27.64 -5.33
CA LEU A 111 0.65 26.26 -5.77
C LEU A 111 -0.85 25.90 -5.78
N PRO A 112 -1.35 25.14 -6.78
CA PRO A 112 -2.74 24.70 -6.78
C PRO A 112 -2.97 23.66 -5.65
N PRO A 113 -3.88 23.90 -4.69
CA PRO A 113 -4.01 23.08 -3.48
C PRO A 113 -4.28 21.60 -3.77
N ILE A 114 -5.20 21.31 -4.69
CA ILE A 114 -5.57 19.93 -5.06
C ILE A 114 -4.37 19.17 -5.60
N THR A 115 -3.60 19.77 -6.51
CA THR A 115 -2.43 19.11 -7.11
C THR A 115 -1.32 18.90 -6.10
N THR A 116 -1.13 19.83 -5.17
CA THR A 116 -0.12 19.69 -4.11
C THR A 116 -0.46 18.55 -3.16
N VAL A 117 -1.72 18.44 -2.72
CA VAL A 117 -2.18 17.33 -1.87
C VAL A 117 -1.97 15.99 -2.57
N PHE A 118 -2.36 15.89 -3.85
CA PHE A 118 -2.12 14.69 -4.65
C PHE A 118 -0.63 14.36 -4.79
N ALA A 119 0.20 15.34 -5.10
CA ALA A 119 1.64 15.15 -5.25
C ALA A 119 2.27 14.65 -3.94
N VAL A 120 1.88 15.23 -2.80
CA VAL A 120 2.33 14.78 -1.47
C VAL A 120 1.88 13.34 -1.20
N ALA A 121 0.64 12.97 -1.53
CA ALA A 121 0.16 11.59 -1.38
C ALA A 121 0.98 10.60 -2.23
N ILE A 122 1.22 10.93 -3.51
CA ILE A 122 2.02 10.08 -4.41
C ILE A 122 3.44 9.92 -3.88
N PHE A 123 4.10 11.02 -3.50
CA PHE A 123 5.45 10.97 -2.94
C PHE A 123 5.51 10.16 -1.64
N TYR A 124 4.51 10.30 -0.78
CA TYR A 124 4.41 9.54 0.45
C TYR A 124 4.32 8.02 0.19
N PHE A 125 3.42 7.59 -0.69
CA PHE A 125 3.28 6.17 -1.03
C PHE A 125 4.51 5.63 -1.77
N ALA A 126 5.11 6.42 -2.68
CA ALA A 126 6.34 6.04 -3.35
C ALA A 126 7.50 5.85 -2.36
N ALA A 127 7.65 6.76 -1.39
CA ALA A 127 8.65 6.65 -0.34
C ALA A 127 8.40 5.44 0.58
N LYS A 128 7.14 5.19 0.97
CA LYS A 128 6.76 4.03 1.79
C LYS A 128 7.02 2.71 1.05
N PHE A 129 6.70 2.65 -0.25
CA PHE A 129 6.97 1.49 -1.10
C PHE A 129 8.47 1.23 -1.26
N ALA A 130 9.25 2.27 -1.56
CA ALA A 130 10.71 2.17 -1.63
C ALA A 130 11.32 1.72 -0.29
N TYR A 131 10.84 2.26 0.83
CA TYR A 131 11.24 1.82 2.17
C TYR A 131 10.93 0.35 2.39
N SER A 132 9.72 -0.10 2.05
CA SER A 132 9.30 -1.50 2.16
C SER A 132 10.21 -2.46 1.39
N ILE A 133 10.58 -2.11 0.15
CA ILE A 133 11.52 -2.91 -0.66
C ILE A 133 12.88 -2.98 0.01
N VAL A 134 13.44 -1.83 0.40
CA VAL A 134 14.78 -1.75 1.02
C VAL A 134 14.81 -2.56 2.32
N THR A 135 13.79 -2.44 3.18
CA THR A 135 13.69 -3.24 4.40
C THR A 135 13.50 -4.73 4.13
N GLY A 136 12.73 -5.08 3.11
CA GLY A 136 12.53 -6.47 2.70
C GLY A 136 13.84 -7.14 2.28
N LEU A 137 14.59 -6.47 1.40
CA LEU A 137 15.91 -6.92 0.95
C LEU A 137 16.91 -7.04 2.11
N TRP A 138 16.90 -6.06 3.03
CA TRP A 138 17.79 -6.09 4.19
C TRP A 138 17.50 -7.26 5.12
N ASN A 139 16.22 -7.61 5.31
CA ASN A 139 15.80 -8.73 6.15
C ASN A 139 16.17 -10.08 5.51
N MET A 140 16.03 -10.23 4.20
CA MET A 140 16.48 -11.43 3.47
C MET A 140 17.99 -11.63 3.58
N ARG A 141 18.78 -10.55 3.44
CA ARG A 141 20.24 -10.61 3.60
C ARG A 141 20.69 -11.02 5.00
N LYS A 142 19.93 -10.66 6.04
CA LYS A 142 20.22 -11.10 7.41
C LYS A 142 19.89 -12.58 7.64
N ALA A 143 18.87 -13.10 6.95
CA ALA A 143 18.47 -14.51 7.06
C ALA A 143 19.46 -15.46 6.38
N GLU A 144 20.17 -15.03 5.33
CA GLU A 144 21.21 -15.84 4.65
C GLU A 144 22.55 -15.94 5.42
N VAL A 145 22.75 -15.10 6.45
CA VAL A 145 24.00 -15.04 7.22
C VAL A 145 23.91 -15.81 8.55
N GLN A 146 22.75 -16.39 8.86
CA GLN A 146 22.53 -17.28 10.01
C GLN A 146 22.43 -18.73 9.56
#